data_AF-A0A965S5E2-F1
#
_entry.id   AF-A0A965S5E2-F1
#
_cell.length_a   1.000
_cell.length_b   1.000
_cell.length_c   1.000
_cell.angle_alpha   90.00
_cell.angle_beta   90.00
_cell.angle_gamma   90.00
#
_symmetry.space_group_name_H-M   'P 1'
#
loop_
_entity.id
_entity.type
_entity.pdbx_description
1 polymer ?
#
loop_
_entity_poly.entity_id
_entity_poly.type
_entity_poly.pdbx_seq_one_letter_code
_entity_poly.pdbx_strand_id
1 'polypeptide(L)'
;MSLTKDGNANLNVNLSKAEIYYNANGILSDSAGKAVAGRDVEILFRAADSITGSNEGDDLYGYAGNDTVSGGAGNDSLGGGLGLDQLVGGSGADTFYFDSTPSTSNLDTISDFKLSEGDRLAFDLKVFKALSGTAGNALSTAQFESGAKLAAATKAATRIVYDSTSGSVYYDADGAGGAAAVKVAVIGTKPALSASNVILLNGDFA
;
A
#
# COMPACT_ATOMS: atom_id res chain seq x y z
N MET A 1 7.91 -28.94 10.04
CA MET A 1 6.71 -29.03 9.19
C MET A 1 5.97 -30.30 9.56
N SER A 2 4.81 -30.22 10.23
CA SER A 2 3.96 -31.39 10.47
C SER A 2 2.61 -31.14 9.82
N LEU A 3 2.26 -31.96 8.84
CA LEU A 3 0.93 -32.01 8.27
C LEU A 3 0.19 -33.14 8.98
N THR A 4 -0.89 -32.82 9.67
CA THR A 4 -1.79 -33.83 10.22
C THR A 4 -3.16 -33.61 9.62
N LYS A 5 -3.71 -34.67 9.00
CA LYS A 5 -5.14 -34.72 8.72
C LYS A 5 -5.83 -35.02 10.03
N ASP A 6 -6.75 -34.15 10.44
CA ASP A 6 -7.71 -34.57 11.45
C ASP A 6 -8.74 -35.53 10.82
N GLY A 7 -9.48 -36.23 11.67
CA GLY A 7 -10.47 -37.24 11.26
C GLY A 7 -11.61 -36.69 10.39
N ASN A 8 -11.63 -35.39 10.08
CA ASN A 8 -12.64 -34.71 9.27
C ASN A 8 -12.10 -34.24 7.91
N ALA A 9 -10.93 -34.71 7.47
CA ALA A 9 -10.28 -34.37 6.20
C ALA A 9 -9.81 -32.90 6.08
N ASN A 10 -9.76 -32.15 7.18
CA ASN A 10 -9.16 -30.82 7.19
C ASN A 10 -7.63 -30.91 7.23
N LEU A 11 -6.98 -30.02 6.49
CA LEU A 11 -5.53 -29.86 6.51
C LEU A 11 -5.15 -28.87 7.60
N ASN A 12 -4.62 -29.36 8.73
CA ASN A 12 -4.09 -28.48 9.77
C ASN A 12 -2.61 -28.17 9.47
N VAL A 13 -2.33 -26.92 9.13
CA VAL A 13 -0.97 -26.41 8.92
C VAL A 13 -0.52 -25.67 10.19
N ASN A 14 0.49 -26.22 10.87
CA ASN A 14 1.12 -25.54 12.01
C ASN A 14 2.23 -24.60 11.49
N LEU A 15 1.92 -23.31 11.43
CA LEU A 15 2.71 -22.25 10.77
C LEU A 15 3.68 -21.54 11.73
N SER A 16 4.31 -22.23 12.68
CA SER A 16 5.22 -21.54 13.60
C SER A 16 6.50 -20.98 12.95
N LYS A 17 6.72 -21.15 11.62
CA LYS A 17 7.94 -20.75 10.87
C LYS A 17 7.95 -21.09 9.36
N ALA A 18 6.84 -20.95 8.61
CA ALA A 18 6.84 -21.36 7.20
C ALA A 18 6.98 -20.17 6.23
N GLU A 19 8.12 -20.07 5.56
CA GLU A 19 8.22 -19.41 4.26
C GLU A 19 7.45 -20.24 3.23
N ILE A 20 6.54 -19.61 2.48
CA ILE A 20 5.71 -20.29 1.48
C ILE A 20 6.41 -20.18 0.12
N TYR A 21 6.72 -21.32 -0.50
CA TYR A 21 7.27 -21.36 -1.86
C TYR A 21 6.15 -21.50 -2.90
N TYR A 22 6.05 -20.54 -3.81
CA TYR A 22 5.26 -20.66 -5.03
C TYR A 22 6.04 -21.44 -6.11
N ASN A 23 5.35 -22.19 -6.97
CA ASN A 23 5.96 -22.60 -8.25
C ASN A 23 5.82 -21.46 -9.28
N ALA A 24 6.44 -21.59 -10.45
CA ALA A 24 6.45 -20.56 -11.51
C ALA A 24 5.05 -20.11 -12.00
N ASN A 25 3.99 -20.77 -11.56
CA ASN A 25 2.59 -20.47 -11.89
C ASN A 25 1.79 -19.96 -10.67
N GLY A 26 2.43 -19.64 -9.54
CA GLY A 26 1.76 -19.07 -8.36
C GLY A 26 0.92 -20.08 -7.55
N ILE A 27 1.06 -21.39 -7.78
CA ILE A 27 0.22 -22.40 -7.12
C ILE A 27 0.91 -22.96 -5.86
N LEU A 28 0.21 -22.85 -4.73
CA LEU A 28 0.53 -23.54 -3.49
C LEU A 28 0.48 -25.05 -3.70
N SER A 29 1.55 -25.75 -3.33
CA SER A 29 1.66 -27.20 -3.45
C SER A 29 1.96 -27.83 -2.09
N ASP A 30 1.42 -29.03 -1.84
CA ASP A 30 1.84 -29.82 -0.67
C ASP A 30 3.28 -30.34 -0.82
N SER A 31 3.81 -31.01 0.21
CA SER A 31 5.16 -31.61 0.19
C SER A 31 5.35 -32.72 -0.86
N ALA A 32 4.28 -33.12 -1.55
CA ALA A 32 4.29 -34.06 -2.67
C ALA A 32 4.12 -33.35 -4.03
N GLY A 33 4.13 -32.02 -4.06
CA GLY A 33 4.00 -31.21 -5.28
C GLY A 33 2.58 -31.17 -5.85
N LYS A 34 1.57 -31.59 -5.09
CA LYS A 34 0.18 -31.56 -5.54
C LYS A 34 -0.44 -30.19 -5.28
N ALA A 35 -1.00 -29.59 -6.33
CA ALA A 35 -1.72 -28.33 -6.25
C ALA A 35 -2.84 -28.41 -5.19
N VAL A 36 -2.84 -27.46 -4.26
CA VAL A 36 -3.95 -27.28 -3.32
C VAL A 36 -5.06 -26.53 -4.06
N ALA A 37 -5.82 -27.25 -4.89
CA ALA A 37 -6.96 -26.70 -5.62
C ALA A 37 -8.24 -26.90 -4.80
N GLY A 38 -8.82 -25.81 -4.31
CA GLY A 38 -10.08 -25.80 -3.59
C GLY A 38 -10.42 -24.37 -3.19
N ARG A 39 -11.63 -23.93 -3.51
CA ARG A 39 -12.14 -22.60 -3.21
C ARG A 39 -12.04 -22.35 -1.70
N ASP A 40 -11.46 -21.21 -1.34
CA ASP A 40 -11.29 -20.69 0.02
C ASP A 40 -10.13 -21.31 0.83
N VAL A 41 -8.93 -21.40 0.23
CA VAL A 41 -7.71 -21.20 1.02
C VAL A 41 -7.52 -19.69 1.16
N GLU A 42 -8.29 -19.09 2.06
CA GLU A 42 -7.93 -17.77 2.56
C GLU A 42 -6.75 -17.99 3.53
N ILE A 43 -5.53 -17.95 2.99
CA ILE A 43 -4.37 -17.68 3.82
C ILE A 43 -4.63 -16.30 4.37
N LEU A 44 -5.13 -16.26 5.61
CA LEU A 44 -5.24 -15.04 6.38
C LEU A 44 -3.80 -14.55 6.63
N PHE A 45 -3.20 -13.88 5.65
CA PHE A 45 -2.10 -12.94 5.83
C PHE A 45 -2.68 -11.81 6.67
N ARG A 46 -2.84 -12.08 7.96
CA ARG A 46 -3.38 -11.20 9.00
C ARG A 46 -2.31 -10.86 10.04
N ALA A 47 -1.11 -11.38 9.83
CA ALA A 47 0.02 -11.23 10.72
C ALA A 47 0.94 -10.16 10.14
N ALA A 48 1.67 -9.49 11.02
CA ALA A 48 2.75 -8.62 10.59
C ALA A 48 3.82 -9.43 9.84
N ASP A 49 4.08 -9.04 8.59
CA ASP A 49 5.05 -9.65 7.69
C ASP A 49 6.25 -8.72 7.47
N SER A 50 7.39 -9.33 7.12
CA SER A 50 8.60 -8.62 6.70
C SER A 50 8.91 -9.03 5.26
N ILE A 51 8.62 -8.14 4.32
CA ILE A 51 8.77 -8.34 2.89
C ILE A 51 9.98 -7.54 2.42
N THR A 52 10.87 -8.19 1.67
CA THR A 52 12.05 -7.56 1.09
C THR A 52 12.15 -7.99 -0.36
N GLY A 53 12.16 -7.01 -1.27
CA GLY A 53 12.39 -7.20 -2.68
C GLY A 53 13.86 -7.40 -3.00
N SER A 54 14.18 -7.21 -4.27
CA SER A 54 15.43 -7.61 -4.90
C SER A 54 16.25 -6.39 -5.30
N ASN A 55 17.05 -6.53 -6.37
CA ASN A 55 17.74 -5.41 -7.01
C ASN A 55 17.15 -5.09 -8.39
N GLU A 56 15.96 -5.63 -8.68
CA GLU A 56 15.16 -5.40 -9.88
C GLU A 56 13.83 -4.74 -9.49
N GLY A 57 13.02 -4.31 -10.47
CA GLY A 57 11.70 -3.75 -10.15
C GLY A 57 10.74 -4.84 -9.67
N ASP A 58 10.22 -4.67 -8.45
CA ASP A 58 9.36 -5.62 -7.77
C ASP A 58 7.94 -5.07 -7.51
N ASP A 59 6.94 -5.96 -7.52
CA ASP A 59 5.59 -5.66 -7.05
C ASP A 59 5.37 -6.34 -5.68
N LEU A 60 5.34 -5.55 -4.61
CA LEU A 60 5.30 -6.01 -3.22
C LEU A 60 4.04 -5.54 -2.49
N TYR A 61 3.31 -6.46 -1.85
CA TYR A 61 2.09 -6.17 -1.11
C TYR A 61 2.01 -6.89 0.24
N GLY A 62 1.75 -6.14 1.32
CA GLY A 62 1.67 -6.64 2.71
C GLY A 62 0.38 -7.39 3.05
N TYR A 63 -0.72 -7.07 2.37
CA TYR A 63 -2.07 -7.58 2.65
C TYR A 63 -2.68 -7.08 3.95
N ALA A 64 -2.82 -7.90 5.00
CA ALA A 64 -3.37 -7.43 6.26
C ALA A 64 -2.41 -7.75 7.40
N GLY A 65 -2.20 -6.80 8.29
CA GLY A 65 -1.11 -6.92 9.23
C GLY A 65 -0.50 -5.55 9.48
N ASN A 66 0.55 -5.50 10.29
CA ASN A 66 1.36 -4.31 10.40
C ASN A 66 2.70 -4.67 9.77
N ASP A 67 2.81 -4.45 8.48
CA ASP A 67 3.84 -5.04 7.66
C ASP A 67 5.04 -4.11 7.51
N THR A 68 6.21 -4.68 7.26
CA THR A 68 7.38 -3.94 6.82
C THR A 68 7.71 -4.39 5.41
N VAL A 69 7.56 -3.50 4.43
CA VAL A 69 7.77 -3.78 3.02
C VAL A 69 8.94 -2.94 2.52
N SER A 70 10.00 -3.58 2.04
CA SER A 70 11.19 -2.94 1.49
C SER A 70 11.38 -3.35 0.04
N GLY A 71 11.39 -2.39 -0.90
CA GLY A 71 11.60 -2.61 -2.33
C GLY A 71 13.00 -3.08 -2.66
N GLY A 72 14.00 -2.28 -2.28
CA GLY A 72 15.40 -2.61 -2.50
C GLY A 72 16.02 -1.69 -3.56
N ALA A 73 16.59 -2.25 -4.62
CA ALA A 73 16.97 -1.45 -5.77
C ALA A 73 16.05 -1.80 -6.94
N GLY A 74 15.69 -0.82 -7.77
CA GLY A 74 14.70 -1.07 -8.82
C GLY A 74 13.69 0.05 -8.86
N ASN A 75 12.70 -0.08 -9.74
CA ASN A 75 11.53 0.79 -9.67
C ASN A 75 10.40 -0.08 -9.14
N ASP A 76 10.10 0.07 -7.85
CA ASP A 76 9.26 -0.88 -7.15
C ASP A 76 7.83 -0.34 -6.98
N SER A 77 6.85 -1.24 -7.00
CA SER A 77 5.47 -0.98 -6.58
C SER A 77 5.30 -1.53 -5.16
N LEU A 78 4.93 -0.70 -4.19
CA LEU A 78 4.74 -1.11 -2.81
C LEU A 78 3.35 -0.76 -2.31
N GLY A 79 2.62 -1.75 -1.79
CA GLY A 79 1.38 -1.54 -1.03
C GLY A 79 1.46 -2.18 0.36
N GLY A 80 1.05 -1.45 1.39
CA GLY A 80 0.93 -2.00 2.74
C GLY A 80 -0.30 -2.89 2.87
N GLY A 81 -1.44 -2.36 2.41
CA GLY A 81 -2.73 -3.02 2.50
C GLY A 81 -3.53 -2.54 3.70
N LEU A 82 -3.92 -3.44 4.59
CA LEU A 82 -4.68 -3.16 5.80
C LEU A 82 -3.79 -3.23 7.04
N GLY A 83 -3.57 -2.09 7.68
CA GLY A 83 -2.99 -1.99 9.01
C GLY A 83 -1.99 -0.84 9.13
N LEU A 84 -1.03 -0.97 10.05
CA LEU A 84 -0.02 0.07 10.26
C LEU A 84 1.28 -0.38 9.62
N ASP A 85 1.46 -0.01 8.35
CA ASP A 85 2.55 -0.52 7.54
C ASP A 85 3.73 0.45 7.47
N GLN A 86 4.93 -0.11 7.30
CA GLN A 86 6.17 0.61 7.10
C GLN A 86 6.72 0.27 5.71
N LEU A 87 6.72 1.27 4.83
CA LEU A 87 7.13 1.13 3.44
C LEU A 87 8.49 1.81 3.22
N VAL A 88 9.40 1.10 2.55
CA VAL A 88 10.75 1.56 2.20
C VAL A 88 10.94 1.27 0.71
N GLY A 89 11.01 2.30 -0.12
CA GLY A 89 11.22 2.11 -1.56
C GLY A 89 12.62 1.59 -1.84
N GLY A 90 13.62 2.29 -1.32
CA GLY A 90 15.03 2.00 -1.53
C GLY A 90 15.63 2.93 -2.57
N SER A 91 16.19 2.38 -3.65
CA SER A 91 16.78 3.18 -4.74
C SER A 91 16.07 2.96 -6.06
N GLY A 92 15.65 4.05 -6.69
CA GLY A 92 14.99 4.05 -7.99
C GLY A 92 13.66 4.77 -7.92
N ALA A 93 12.85 4.68 -8.96
CA ALA A 93 11.60 5.42 -9.05
C ALA A 93 10.44 4.57 -8.51
N ASP A 94 10.17 4.69 -7.21
CA ASP A 94 9.23 3.81 -6.52
C ASP A 94 7.81 4.36 -6.48
N THR A 95 6.82 3.48 -6.44
CA THR A 95 5.40 3.84 -6.39
C THR A 95 4.76 3.22 -5.14
N PHE A 96 4.25 4.08 -4.25
CA PHE A 96 3.57 3.68 -3.02
C PHE A 96 2.06 3.72 -3.22
N TYR A 97 1.41 2.57 -3.11
CA TYR A 97 0.01 2.33 -3.42
C TYR A 97 -0.88 2.48 -2.18
N PHE A 98 -1.97 3.22 -2.34
CA PHE A 98 -3.06 3.31 -1.40
C PHE A 98 -4.34 2.81 -2.08
N ASP A 99 -4.79 1.63 -1.68
CA ASP A 99 -5.95 0.92 -2.22
C ASP A 99 -6.86 0.34 -1.13
N SER A 100 -6.69 0.81 0.10
CA SER A 100 -7.46 0.40 1.27
C SER A 100 -8.08 1.61 1.97
N THR A 101 -9.18 1.40 2.70
CA THR A 101 -9.93 2.52 3.32
C THR A 101 -9.08 3.17 4.42
N PRO A 102 -8.75 4.47 4.33
CA PRO A 102 -7.89 5.11 5.31
C PRO A 102 -8.55 5.15 6.69
N SER A 103 -7.78 4.90 7.74
CA SER A 103 -8.23 5.01 9.13
C SER A 103 -7.05 5.18 10.08
N THR A 104 -7.28 5.50 11.35
CA THR A 104 -6.18 5.52 12.34
C THR A 104 -5.55 4.16 12.62
N SER A 105 -6.22 3.07 12.22
CA SER A 105 -5.72 1.69 12.29
C SER A 105 -5.25 1.17 10.94
N ASN A 106 -5.32 2.02 9.90
CA ASN A 106 -4.91 1.73 8.54
C ASN A 106 -4.13 2.93 8.00
N LEU A 107 -2.92 3.11 8.52
CA LEU A 107 -2.10 4.32 8.38
C LEU A 107 -0.65 3.91 8.15
N ASP A 108 -0.18 4.18 6.95
CA ASP A 108 1.15 3.76 6.53
C ASP A 108 2.20 4.84 6.79
N THR A 109 3.44 4.41 6.97
CA THR A 109 4.60 5.29 7.04
C THR A 109 5.56 4.95 5.92
N ILE A 110 5.89 5.94 5.10
CA ILE A 110 6.92 5.83 4.05
C ILE A 110 8.20 6.47 4.58
N SER A 111 9.26 5.68 4.72
CA SER A 111 10.44 6.11 5.45
C SER A 111 11.44 6.93 4.62
N ASP A 112 11.53 6.68 3.32
CA ASP A 112 12.66 7.09 2.48
C ASP A 112 12.27 7.73 1.13
N PHE A 113 11.02 8.18 0.97
CA PHE A 113 10.53 8.80 -0.26
C PHE A 113 11.46 9.91 -0.81
N LYS A 114 11.86 9.82 -2.08
CA LYS A 114 12.78 10.72 -2.78
C LYS A 114 12.24 11.19 -4.13
N LEU A 115 11.93 12.48 -4.18
CA LEU A 115 11.54 13.17 -5.42
C LEU A 115 12.62 13.14 -6.52
N SER A 116 13.90 13.05 -6.14
CA SER A 116 15.02 13.03 -7.09
C SER A 116 15.14 11.72 -7.86
N GLU A 117 14.65 10.62 -7.28
CA GLU A 117 14.69 9.29 -7.91
C GLU A 117 13.43 9.02 -8.72
N GLY A 118 12.33 9.71 -8.39
CA GLY A 118 11.11 9.73 -9.21
C GLY A 118 9.87 9.23 -8.47
N ASP A 119 9.97 9.04 -7.16
CA ASP A 119 8.94 8.41 -6.35
C ASP A 119 7.56 9.08 -6.46
N ARG A 120 6.54 8.24 -6.35
CA ARG A 120 5.14 8.65 -6.49
C ARG A 120 4.25 8.01 -5.45
N LEU A 121 3.19 8.73 -5.10
CA LEU A 121 2.05 8.19 -4.36
C LEU A 121 0.97 7.82 -5.37
N ALA A 122 0.36 6.65 -5.23
CA ALA A 122 -0.66 6.17 -6.14
C ALA A 122 -1.96 5.87 -5.38
N PHE A 123 -3.06 6.50 -5.78
CA PHE A 123 -4.35 6.36 -5.10
C PHE A 123 -5.35 5.64 -5.99
N ASP A 124 -5.96 4.57 -5.48
CA ASP A 124 -6.99 3.83 -6.21
C ASP A 124 -8.34 4.57 -6.20
N LEU A 125 -8.85 4.89 -7.38
CA LEU A 125 -10.19 5.44 -7.59
C LEU A 125 -11.30 4.47 -7.14
N LYS A 126 -11.00 3.19 -6.89
CA LYS A 126 -11.97 2.28 -6.26
C LYS A 126 -12.21 2.60 -4.79
N VAL A 127 -11.23 3.15 -4.08
CA VAL A 127 -11.34 3.50 -2.66
C VAL A 127 -11.58 4.99 -2.48
N PHE A 128 -10.79 5.81 -3.15
CA PHE A 128 -10.80 7.26 -2.98
C PHE A 128 -11.80 7.94 -3.93
N LYS A 129 -13.09 7.60 -3.78
CA LYS A 129 -14.18 7.92 -4.74
C LYS A 129 -14.38 9.39 -5.10
N ALA A 130 -14.00 10.31 -4.21
CA ALA A 130 -14.09 11.74 -4.48
C ALA A 130 -12.92 12.28 -5.33
N LEU A 131 -11.88 11.47 -5.58
CA LEU A 131 -10.88 11.76 -6.59
C LEU A 131 -11.48 11.58 -7.99
N SER A 132 -10.94 12.33 -8.94
CA SER A 132 -11.39 12.34 -10.33
C SER A 132 -10.19 12.47 -11.24
N GLY A 133 -10.25 11.82 -12.40
CA GLY A 133 -9.18 11.83 -13.38
C GLY A 133 -9.09 10.49 -14.09
N THR A 134 -7.99 10.28 -14.79
CA THR A 134 -7.73 9.05 -15.54
C THR A 134 -6.63 8.27 -14.84
N ALA A 135 -6.80 6.96 -14.69
CA ALA A 135 -5.75 6.09 -14.17
C ALA A 135 -4.46 6.19 -15.00
N GLY A 136 -3.31 6.10 -14.34
CA GLY A 136 -1.98 6.32 -14.91
C GLY A 136 -1.60 7.80 -15.05
N ASN A 137 -2.55 8.73 -14.96
CA ASN A 137 -2.24 10.16 -15.01
C ASN A 137 -1.98 10.72 -13.61
N ALA A 138 -1.23 11.83 -13.59
CA ALA A 138 -1.07 12.63 -12.39
C ALA A 138 -2.40 13.25 -11.93
N LEU A 139 -2.52 13.45 -10.63
CA LEU A 139 -3.62 14.15 -10.00
C LEU A 139 -3.66 15.61 -10.47
N SER A 140 -4.87 16.15 -10.66
CA SER A 140 -5.00 17.56 -11.03
C SER A 140 -4.56 18.48 -9.89
N THR A 141 -3.99 19.64 -10.23
CA THR A 141 -3.58 20.65 -9.23
C THR A 141 -4.76 21.23 -8.44
N ALA A 142 -5.98 21.11 -8.94
CA ALA A 142 -7.20 21.50 -8.21
C ALA A 142 -7.53 20.54 -7.05
N GLN A 143 -7.08 19.29 -7.14
CA GLN A 143 -7.37 18.22 -6.18
C GLN A 143 -6.25 18.00 -5.17
N PHE A 144 -5.13 18.70 -5.31
CA PHE A 144 -3.98 18.56 -4.43
C PHE A 144 -3.65 19.90 -3.75
N GLU A 145 -3.39 19.83 -2.45
CA GLU A 145 -2.93 20.96 -1.66
C GLU A 145 -1.75 20.55 -0.79
N SER A 146 -0.73 21.40 -0.72
CA SER A 146 0.49 21.16 0.06
C SER A 146 0.87 22.45 0.79
N GLY A 147 1.28 22.31 2.06
CA GLY A 147 1.64 23.46 2.89
C GLY A 147 1.96 23.06 4.33
N ALA A 148 2.43 24.01 5.13
CA ALA A 148 2.79 23.77 6.51
C ALA A 148 1.54 23.73 7.41
N LYS A 149 1.47 22.73 8.30
CA LYS A 149 0.41 22.54 9.31
C LYS A 149 -1.00 22.40 8.70
N LEU A 150 -1.10 21.82 7.51
CA LEU A 150 -2.39 21.50 6.90
C LEU A 150 -2.92 20.18 7.46
N ALA A 151 -4.18 20.14 7.88
CA ALA A 151 -4.83 18.91 8.35
C ALA A 151 -6.15 18.61 7.63
N ALA A 152 -6.59 19.51 6.75
CA ALA A 152 -7.81 19.41 5.95
C ALA A 152 -7.68 20.31 4.73
N ALA A 153 -8.54 20.11 3.74
CA ALA A 153 -8.58 20.90 2.52
C ALA A 153 -9.02 22.33 2.80
N THR A 154 -8.38 23.32 2.17
CA THR A 154 -8.83 24.72 2.23
C THR A 154 -9.70 25.12 1.04
N LYS A 155 -9.77 24.27 0.01
CA LYS A 155 -10.53 24.51 -1.23
C LYS A 155 -11.54 23.40 -1.48
N ALA A 156 -12.68 23.77 -2.06
CA ALA A 156 -13.79 22.84 -2.32
C ALA A 156 -13.41 21.65 -3.23
N ALA A 157 -12.43 21.82 -4.13
CA ALA A 157 -12.00 20.77 -5.06
C ALA A 157 -10.83 19.92 -4.53
N THR A 158 -10.12 20.37 -3.49
CA THR A 158 -9.00 19.64 -2.92
C THR A 158 -9.50 18.31 -2.35
N ARG A 159 -8.75 17.24 -2.59
CA ARG A 159 -9.03 15.89 -2.09
C ARG A 159 -7.84 15.25 -1.41
N ILE A 160 -6.64 15.58 -1.85
CA ILE A 160 -5.39 15.17 -1.20
C ILE A 160 -4.74 16.41 -0.60
N VAL A 161 -4.43 16.33 0.69
CA VAL A 161 -3.79 17.41 1.45
C VAL A 161 -2.50 16.87 2.03
N TYR A 162 -1.41 17.59 1.83
CA TYR A 162 -0.11 17.23 2.36
C TYR A 162 0.41 18.30 3.32
N ASP A 163 0.71 17.87 4.56
CA ASP A 163 1.36 18.69 5.56
C ASP A 163 2.88 18.56 5.46
N SER A 164 3.56 19.58 4.94
CA SER A 164 5.01 19.57 4.83
C SER A 164 5.74 19.65 6.18
N THR A 165 5.06 19.98 7.28
CA THR A 165 5.66 20.00 8.62
C THR A 165 5.73 18.61 9.25
N SER A 166 4.62 17.86 9.17
CA SER A 166 4.53 16.51 9.74
C SER A 166 4.85 15.40 8.75
N GLY A 167 4.78 15.66 7.45
CA GLY A 167 4.82 14.63 6.41
C GLY A 167 3.48 13.91 6.21
N SER A 168 2.42 14.31 6.91
CA SER A 168 1.13 13.63 6.85
C SER A 168 0.44 13.91 5.51
N VAL A 169 -0.08 12.85 4.89
CA VAL A 169 -0.96 12.89 3.71
C VAL A 169 -2.38 12.59 4.19
N TYR A 170 -3.33 13.45 3.83
CA TYR A 170 -4.74 13.30 4.16
C TYR A 170 -5.58 13.18 2.89
N TYR A 171 -6.63 12.39 3.01
CA TYR A 171 -7.74 12.35 2.07
C TYR A 171 -8.93 13.08 2.66
N ASP A 172 -9.43 14.07 1.92
CA ASP A 172 -10.55 14.91 2.30
C ASP A 172 -11.66 14.76 1.25
N ALA A 173 -12.67 13.93 1.55
CA ALA A 173 -13.66 13.52 0.55
C ALA A 173 -14.60 14.67 0.12
N ASP A 174 -14.90 15.61 1.01
CA ASP A 174 -15.75 16.77 0.74
C ASP A 174 -14.96 18.06 0.49
N GLY A 175 -13.63 18.04 0.64
CA GLY A 175 -12.77 19.19 0.41
C GLY A 175 -12.96 20.22 1.51
N ALA A 176 -13.13 21.50 1.18
CA ALA A 176 -13.42 22.55 2.19
C ALA A 176 -14.82 22.45 2.84
N GLY A 177 -15.42 21.26 2.85
CA GLY A 177 -16.67 20.97 3.51
C GLY A 177 -16.51 20.85 5.03
N GLY A 178 -17.49 20.22 5.67
CA GLY A 178 -17.56 20.10 7.13
C GLY A 178 -17.10 18.76 7.67
N ALA A 179 -16.89 17.76 6.80
CA ALA A 179 -16.37 16.47 7.22
C ALA A 179 -14.87 16.57 7.48
N ALA A 180 -14.36 15.70 8.36
CA ALA A 180 -12.95 15.68 8.69
C ALA A 180 -12.17 14.93 7.60
N ALA A 181 -11.04 15.50 7.19
CA ALA A 181 -10.06 14.77 6.40
C ALA A 181 -9.49 13.59 7.22
N VAL A 182 -9.24 12.47 6.53
CA VAL A 182 -8.70 11.24 7.12
C VAL A 182 -7.25 11.11 6.71
N LYS A 183 -6.36 10.85 7.67
CA LYS A 183 -4.94 10.62 7.37
C LYS A 183 -4.79 9.28 6.66
N VAL A 184 -4.01 9.26 5.58
CA VAL A 184 -3.73 8.07 4.76
C VAL A 184 -2.32 7.56 5.01
N ALA A 185 -1.35 8.47 5.08
CA ALA A 185 0.06 8.10 5.27
C ALA A 185 0.85 9.20 5.98
N VAL A 186 2.07 8.84 6.41
CA VAL A 186 3.11 9.79 6.85
C VAL A 186 4.39 9.53 6.04
N ILE A 187 4.93 10.58 5.42
CA ILE A 187 6.19 10.52 4.68
C ILE A 187 7.31 11.09 5.55
N GLY A 188 8.22 10.23 5.99
CA GLY A 188 9.28 10.54 6.94
C GLY A 188 10.27 11.61 6.44
N THR A 189 10.58 11.60 5.14
CA THR A 189 11.51 12.55 4.50
C THR A 189 10.92 13.95 4.31
N LYS A 190 9.60 14.10 4.43
CA LYS A 190 8.85 15.36 4.29
C LYS A 190 9.20 16.13 3.01
N PRO A 191 9.10 15.49 1.83
CA PRO A 191 9.47 16.09 0.56
C PRO A 191 8.56 17.27 0.20
N ALA A 192 9.00 18.14 -0.72
CA ALA A 192 8.20 19.21 -1.28
C ALA A 192 7.23 18.67 -2.37
N LEU A 193 6.19 17.95 -1.95
CA LEU A 193 5.25 17.32 -2.88
C LEU A 193 4.43 18.32 -3.68
N SER A 194 4.13 17.92 -4.91
CA SER A 194 3.18 18.56 -5.81
C SER A 194 2.20 17.54 -6.40
N ALA A 195 1.17 18.02 -7.09
CA ALA A 195 0.18 17.15 -7.72
C ALA A 195 0.79 16.17 -8.75
N SER A 196 1.93 16.51 -9.38
CA SER A 196 2.59 15.62 -10.34
C SER A 196 3.25 14.40 -9.71
N ASN A 197 3.44 14.41 -8.38
CA ASN A 197 3.98 13.27 -7.62
C ASN A 197 2.88 12.32 -7.13
N VAL A 198 1.62 12.63 -7.42
CA VAL A 198 0.47 11.80 -7.08
C VAL A 198 -0.15 11.31 -8.38
N ILE A 199 -0.32 9.99 -8.51
CA ILE A 199 -0.98 9.36 -9.67
C ILE A 199 -2.26 8.66 -9.24
N LEU A 200 -3.13 8.43 -10.21
CA LEU A 200 -4.40 7.73 -10.02
C LEU A 200 -4.31 6.29 -10.54
N LEU A 201 -4.98 5.38 -9.86
CA LEU A 201 -5.14 3.98 -10.27
C LEU A 201 -6.63 3.67 -10.47
N ASN A 202 -6.92 2.55 -11.13
CA ASN A 202 -8.30 2.06 -11.30
C ASN A 202 -8.34 0.57 -11.07
N GLY A 203 -8.10 0.17 -9.83
CA GLY A 203 -7.92 -1.22 -9.44
C GLY A 203 -6.92 -1.41 -8.32
N ASP A 204 -7.19 -2.51 -7.62
CA ASP A 204 -6.38 -3.11 -6.57
C ASP A 204 -4.97 -3.36 -7.11
N PHE A 205 -3.99 -3.37 -6.21
CA PHE A 205 -2.62 -3.81 -6.50
C PHE A 205 -2.64 -5.16 -7.26
N ALA A 206 -1.86 -5.26 -8.34
CA ALA A 206 -1.96 -6.35 -9.32
C ALA A 206 -1.60 -7.73 -8.75
#